data_AF-A0A0N0LI24-F1
#
_entry.id   AF-A0A0N0LI24-F1
#
_cell.length_a   1.000
_cell.length_b   1.000
_cell.length_c   1.000
_cell.angle_alpha   90.00
_cell.angle_beta   90.00
_cell.angle_gamma   90.00
#
_symmetry.space_group_name_H-M   'P 1'
#
loop_
_entity.id
_entity.type
_entity.pdbx_description
1 polymer ?
#
loop_
_entity_poly.entity_id
_entity_poly.type
_entity_poly.pdbx_seq_one_letter_code
_entity_poly.pdbx_strand_id
1 'polypeptide(L)'
;MKSNIFRIFITSIIVLSITAYVFGLTDSAFQDVYHSENGIYYLINSVKYFVLWVLPYWWAIILGSSLVSTFLYWVFKKIVEIFRK
;
A
#
# COMPACT_ATOMS: atom_id res chain seq x y z
N MET A 1 -15.56 18.06 4.44
CA MET A 1 -15.86 16.69 3.94
C MET A 1 -14.84 16.16 2.94
N LYS A 2 -14.47 16.92 1.89
CA LYS A 2 -13.47 16.49 0.89
C LYS A 2 -12.10 16.16 1.51
N SER A 3 -11.64 16.94 2.51
CA SER A 3 -10.33 16.71 3.15
C SER A 3 -10.23 15.35 3.86
N ASN A 4 -11.28 14.88 4.54
CA ASN A 4 -11.23 13.60 5.25
C ASN A 4 -11.25 12.40 4.30
N ILE A 5 -12.04 12.47 3.21
CA ILE A 5 -12.09 11.38 2.21
C ILE A 5 -10.75 11.29 1.48
N PHE A 6 -10.19 12.44 1.06
CA PHE A 6 -8.88 12.48 0.43
C PHE A 6 -7.78 11.98 1.39
N ARG A 7 -7.83 12.38 2.66
CA ARG A 7 -6.90 11.88 3.68
C ARG A 7 -6.97 10.37 3.82
N ILE A 8 -8.17 9.78 3.85
CA ILE A 8 -8.34 8.33 3.95
C ILE A 8 -7.79 7.62 2.71
N PHE A 9 -8.05 8.15 1.52
CA PHE A 9 -7.48 7.62 0.29
C PHE A 9 -5.95 7.59 0.32
N ILE A 10 -5.32 8.72 0.68
CA ILE A 10 -3.86 8.81 0.80
C ILE A 10 -3.33 7.86 1.89
N THR A 11 -3.99 7.79 3.05
CA THR A 11 -3.63 6.84 4.11
C THR A 11 -3.72 5.40 3.63
N SER A 12 -4.76 5.03 2.88
CA SER A 12 -4.90 3.69 2.30
C SER A 12 -3.77 3.38 1.31
N ILE A 13 -3.39 4.34 0.44
CA ILE A 13 -2.25 4.16 -0.47
C ILE A 13 -0.97 3.86 0.33
N ILE A 14 -0.67 4.66 1.36
CA ILE A 14 0.54 4.49 2.17
C ILE A 14 0.55 3.13 2.86
N VAL A 15 -0.55 2.76 3.52
CA VAL A 15 -0.66 1.47 4.23
C VAL A 15 -0.50 0.30 3.27
N LEU A 16 -1.17 0.33 2.11
CA LEU A 16 -1.06 -0.72 1.11
C LEU A 16 0.34 -0.79 0.49
N SER A 17 1.00 0.37 0.30
CA SER A 17 2.37 0.43 -0.23
C SER A 17 3.37 -0.17 0.76
N ILE A 18 3.24 0.13 2.06
CA ILE A 18 4.08 -0.47 3.11
C ILE A 18 3.82 -1.97 3.20
N THR A 19 2.55 -2.39 3.09
CA THR A 19 2.18 -3.81 3.11
C THR A 19 2.81 -4.55 1.92
N ALA A 20 2.70 -3.99 0.71
CA ALA A 20 3.32 -4.52 -0.48
C ALA A 20 4.86 -4.54 -0.37
N TYR A 21 5.47 -3.55 0.25
CA TYR A 21 6.91 -3.53 0.55
C TYR A 21 7.31 -4.75 1.37
N VAL A 22 6.64 -5.00 2.50
CA VAL A 22 6.96 -6.12 3.39
C VAL A 22 6.78 -7.46 2.70
N PHE A 23 5.68 -7.66 1.98
CA PHE A 23 5.46 -8.89 1.21
C PHE A 23 6.48 -9.05 0.07
N GLY A 24 6.90 -7.96 -0.56
CA GLY A 24 7.93 -7.98 -1.59
C GLY A 24 9.28 -8.51 -1.08
N LEU A 25 9.58 -8.37 0.22
CA LEU A 25 10.80 -8.95 0.81
C LEU A 25 10.74 -10.48 0.89
N THR A 26 9.56 -11.07 0.85
CA THR A 26 9.38 -12.54 0.87
C THR A 26 9.34 -13.16 -0.53
N ASP A 27 9.36 -12.33 -1.57
CA ASP A 27 9.33 -12.76 -2.96
C ASP A 27 10.63 -13.50 -3.33
N SER A 28 10.51 -14.61 -4.07
CA SER A 28 11.67 -15.35 -4.56
C SER A 28 12.58 -14.47 -5.42
N ALA A 29 12.03 -13.56 -6.23
CA ALA A 29 12.84 -12.65 -7.04
C ALA A 29 13.70 -11.70 -6.18
N PHE A 30 13.21 -11.30 -5.01
CA PHE A 30 14.02 -10.54 -4.06
C PHE A 30 15.10 -11.42 -3.43
N GLN A 31 14.74 -12.63 -3.00
CA GLN A 31 15.67 -13.56 -2.35
C GLN A 31 16.81 -14.01 -3.29
N ASP A 32 16.52 -14.19 -4.58
CA ASP A 32 17.49 -14.71 -5.54
C ASP A 32 18.43 -13.63 -6.11
N VAL A 33 17.95 -12.40 -6.30
CA VAL A 33 18.68 -11.35 -7.05
C VAL A 33 19.12 -10.18 -6.19
N TYR A 34 18.35 -9.85 -5.14
CA TYR A 34 18.53 -8.63 -4.36
C TYR A 34 18.95 -8.88 -2.91
N HIS A 35 18.87 -10.13 -2.43
CA HIS A 35 19.30 -10.50 -1.08
C HIS A 35 20.78 -10.22 -0.86
N SER A 36 21.12 -9.75 0.35
CA SER A 36 22.50 -9.52 0.76
C SER A 36 22.64 -9.83 2.24
N GLU A 37 23.69 -10.54 2.61
CA GLU A 37 24.03 -10.80 4.01
C GLU A 37 24.51 -9.55 4.74
N ASN A 38 24.95 -8.52 4.01
CA ASN A 38 25.30 -7.23 4.59
C ASN A 38 24.04 -6.38 4.78
N GLY A 39 23.72 -6.05 6.03
CA GLY A 39 22.52 -5.30 6.39
C GLY A 39 22.35 -3.94 5.69
N ILE A 40 23.44 -3.22 5.39
CA ILE A 40 23.36 -1.94 4.67
C ILE A 40 22.94 -2.17 3.22
N TYR A 41 23.59 -3.11 2.54
CA TYR A 41 23.24 -3.45 1.16
C TYR A 41 21.86 -4.09 1.06
N TYR A 42 21.45 -4.89 2.06
CA TYR A 42 20.11 -5.44 2.15
C TYR A 42 19.05 -4.33 2.15
N LEU A 43 19.21 -3.29 2.98
CA LEU A 43 18.29 -2.16 3.03
C LEU A 43 18.24 -1.35 1.72
N ILE A 44 19.39 -1.15 1.08
CA ILE A 44 19.44 -0.44 -0.21
C ILE A 44 18.75 -1.27 -1.29
N ASN A 45 19.04 -2.57 -1.34
CA ASN A 45 18.46 -3.49 -2.32
C ASN A 45 16.96 -3.69 -2.11
N SER A 46 16.48 -3.72 -0.86
CA SER A 46 15.06 -3.84 -0.54
C SER A 46 14.26 -2.63 -1.04
N VAL A 47 14.78 -1.42 -0.82
CA VAL A 47 14.18 -0.20 -1.36
C VAL A 47 14.23 -0.19 -2.89
N LYS A 48 15.36 -0.58 -3.47
CA LYS A 48 15.53 -0.66 -4.93
C LYS A 48 14.55 -1.65 -5.55
N TYR A 49 14.39 -2.84 -4.98
CA TYR A 49 13.44 -3.85 -5.44
C TYR A 49 12.00 -3.32 -5.35
N PHE A 50 11.64 -2.70 -4.22
CA PHE A 50 10.31 -2.15 -4.07
C PHE A 50 9.98 -1.08 -5.10
N VAL A 51 10.87 -0.10 -5.29
CA VAL A 51 10.61 1.04 -6.18
C VAL A 51 10.62 0.62 -7.65
N LEU A 52 11.51 -0.30 -8.04
CA LEU A 52 11.67 -0.67 -9.45
C LEU A 52 10.79 -1.84 -9.89
N TRP A 53 10.39 -2.72 -8.98
CA TRP A 53 9.63 -3.93 -9.31
C TRP A 53 8.27 -3.97 -8.64
N VAL A 54 8.22 -3.96 -7.31
CA VAL A 54 6.97 -4.18 -6.58
C VAL A 54 5.97 -3.06 -6.86
N LEU A 55 6.38 -1.80 -6.75
CA LEU A 55 5.49 -0.66 -6.93
C LEU A 55 4.94 -0.57 -8.38
N PRO A 56 5.76 -0.68 -9.45
CA PRO A 56 5.26 -0.69 -10.82
C PRO A 56 4.46 -1.93 -11.22
N TYR A 57 4.60 -3.05 -10.50
CA TYR A 57 3.78 -4.23 -10.74
C TYR A 57 2.45 -4.18 -9.99
N TRP A 58 2.47 -3.71 -8.73
CA TRP A 58 1.31 -3.69 -7.83
C TRP A 58 0.53 -2.37 -7.82
N TRP A 59 0.96 -1.32 -8.53
CA TRP A 59 0.34 0.01 -8.48
C TRP A 59 -1.17 -0.01 -8.73
N ALA A 60 -1.64 -0.81 -9.70
CA ALA A 60 -3.06 -0.90 -10.03
C ALA A 60 -3.87 -1.53 -8.89
N ILE A 61 -3.31 -2.55 -8.24
CA ILE A 61 -3.94 -3.20 -7.07
C ILE A 61 -3.96 -2.23 -5.88
N ILE A 62 -2.87 -1.49 -5.65
CA ILE A 62 -2.78 -0.48 -4.57
C ILE A 62 -3.80 0.64 -4.80
N LEU A 63 -3.87 1.20 -6.01
CA LEU A 63 -4.83 2.25 -6.37
C LEU A 63 -6.27 1.73 -6.32
N GLY A 64 -6.54 0.57 -6.92
CA GLY A 64 -7.88 -0.03 -6.90
C GLY A 64 -8.36 -0.30 -5.47
N SER A 65 -7.53 -0.93 -4.65
CA SER A 65 -7.87 -1.27 -3.26
C SER A 65 -8.04 -0.03 -2.37
N SER A 66 -7.25 1.03 -2.61
CA SER A 66 -7.43 2.30 -1.88
C SER A 66 -8.71 3.03 -2.27
N LEU A 67 -9.12 2.99 -3.55
CA LEU A 67 -10.42 3.50 -3.98
C LEU A 67 -11.57 2.73 -3.33
N VAL A 68 -11.51 1.39 -3.34
CA VAL A 68 -12.50 0.53 -2.68
C VAL A 68 -12.60 0.83 -1.19
N SER A 69 -11.46 0.94 -0.49
CA SER A 69 -11.41 1.26 0.94
C SER A 69 -12.05 2.63 1.24
N THR A 70 -11.76 3.63 0.39
CA THR A 70 -12.32 4.97 0.51
C THR A 70 -13.83 4.98 0.27
N PHE A 71 -14.29 4.20 -0.71
CA PHE A 71 -15.70 4.02 -1.00
C PHE A 71 -16.45 3.35 0.16
N LEU A 72 -15.90 2.27 0.72
CA LEU A 72 -16.46 1.57 1.88
C LEU A 72 -16.57 2.49 3.09
N TYR A 73 -15.54 3.30 3.37
CA TYR A 73 -15.59 4.29 4.43
C TYR A 73 -16.74 5.30 4.20
N TRP A 74 -16.91 5.77 2.98
CA TRP A 74 -17.98 6.71 2.65
C TRP A 74 -19.37 6.09 2.84
N VAL A 75 -19.57 4.85 2.39
CA VAL A 75 -20.83 4.10 2.58
C VAL A 75 -21.12 3.91 4.06
N PHE A 76 -20.13 3.45 4.84
CA PHE A 76 -20.31 3.24 6.27
C PHE A 76 -20.66 4.53 7.01
N LYS A 77 -19.96 5.63 6.68
CA LYS A 77 -20.26 6.94 7.24
C LYS A 77 -21.71 7.35 6.93
N LYS A 78 -22.17 7.13 5.71
CA LYS A 78 -23.54 7.45 5.30
C LYS A 78 -24.58 6.64 6.07
N ILE A 79 -24.34 5.35 6.26
CA ILE A 79 -25.21 4.47 7.05
C ILE A 79 -25.30 4.98 8.48
N VAL A 80 -24.17 5.28 9.13
CA VAL A 80 -24.15 5.81 10.50
C VAL A 80 -24.87 7.16 10.61
N GLU A 81 -24.72 8.04 9.63
CA GLU A 81 -25.45 9.33 9.59
C GLU A 81 -26.98 9.13 9.52
N ILE A 82 -27.45 8.10 8.81
CA ILE A 82 -28.88 7.78 8.71
C ILE A 82 -29.42 7.25 10.04
N PHE A 83 -28.73 6.30 10.67
CA PHE A 83 -29.16 5.71 11.95
C PHE A 83 -29.10 6.68 13.13
N ARG A 84 -28.34 7.78 13.02
CA ARG A 84 -28.21 8.79 14.06
C ARG A 84 -29.25 9.92 13.96
N LYS A 85 -30.03 9.96 12.88
CA LYS A 85 -31.18 10.86 12.71
C LYS A 85 -32.45 10.15 13.17
#